data_AF-A0A2V7YBH6-F1
#
_entry.id   AF-A0A2V7YBH6-F1
#
_cell.length_a   1.000
_cell.length_b   1.000
_cell.length_c   1.000
_cell.angle_alpha   90.00
_cell.angle_beta   90.00
_cell.angle_gamma   90.00
#
_symmetry.space_group_name_H-M   'P 1'
#
loop_
_entity.id
_entity.type
_entity.pdbx_description
1 polymer ?
#
loop_
_entity_poly.entity_id
_entity_poly.type
_entity_poly.pdbx_seq_one_letter_code
_entity_poly.pdbx_strand_id
1 'polypeptide(L)'
;STVKTALGAVSGFFQGRSTGASPDELVKNALSDYAAEHFEIASYRALITAARLLGENQVVQVCEAILRDEQDMANWLEQNLPNVVQEYLNVQTAVGVGAPASGTVRY
;
A
#
# COMPACT_ATOMS: atom_id res chain seq x y z
N SER A 1 -15.17 -3.25 -4.95
CA SER A 1 -15.99 -4.05 -4.01
C SER A 1 -16.40 -3.21 -2.83
N THR A 2 -17.58 -3.46 -2.25
CA THR A 2 -18.13 -2.73 -1.09
C THR A 2 -17.18 -2.72 0.11
N VAL A 3 -16.31 -3.72 0.24
CA VAL A 3 -15.24 -3.79 1.25
C VAL A 3 -14.17 -2.72 1.04
N LYS A 4 -13.71 -2.50 -0.22
CA LYS A 4 -12.76 -1.43 -0.56
C LYS A 4 -13.37 -0.05 -0.32
N THR A 5 -14.68 0.09 -0.53
CA THR A 5 -15.42 1.32 -0.19
C THR A 5 -15.53 1.52 1.32
N ALA A 6 -15.74 0.45 2.11
CA ALA A 6 -15.82 0.53 3.56
C ALA A 6 -14.45 0.81 4.22
N LEU A 7 -13.39 0.15 3.75
CA LEU A 7 -12.00 0.46 4.16
C LEU A 7 -11.62 1.88 3.76
N GLY A 8 -11.91 2.28 2.52
CA GLY A 8 -11.70 3.65 2.06
C GLY A 8 -12.48 4.69 2.89
N ALA A 9 -13.69 4.36 3.37
CA ALA A 9 -14.47 5.24 4.23
C ALA A 9 -13.89 5.36 5.66
N VAL A 10 -13.34 4.27 6.21
CA VAL A 10 -12.63 4.30 7.50
C VAL A 10 -11.32 5.08 7.36
N SER A 11 -10.53 4.83 6.32
CA SER A 11 -9.31 5.59 6.02
C SER A 11 -9.61 7.08 5.80
N GLY A 12 -10.70 7.41 5.08
CA GLY A 12 -11.17 8.78 4.90
C GLY A 12 -11.63 9.46 6.18
N PHE A 13 -12.19 8.70 7.14
CA PHE A 13 -12.52 9.20 8.48
C PHE A 13 -11.27 9.52 9.30
N PHE A 14 -10.18 8.78 9.13
CA PHE A 14 -8.88 9.09 9.74
C PHE A 14 -8.18 10.29 9.06
N GLN A 15 -8.30 10.45 7.74
CA GLN A 15 -7.84 11.65 7.02
C GLN A 15 -8.61 12.92 7.44
N GLY A 16 -9.91 12.82 7.69
CA GLY A 16 -10.80 13.95 8.00
C GLY A 16 -10.52 14.71 9.30
N ARG A 17 -9.58 14.24 10.15
CA ARG A 17 -9.13 14.91 11.38
C ARG A 17 -7.73 15.53 11.30
N SER A 18 -7.13 15.61 10.11
CA SER A 18 -5.91 16.37 9.82
C SER A 18 -6.28 17.76 9.26
N THR A 19 -6.89 18.63 10.06
CA THR A 19 -7.35 19.97 9.60
C THR A 19 -6.23 21.02 9.55
N GLY A 20 -5.13 20.68 8.91
CA GLY A 20 -4.09 21.58 8.47
C GLY A 20 -3.09 20.77 7.68
N ALA A 21 -2.83 21.15 6.42
CA ALA A 21 -1.82 20.50 5.57
C ALA A 21 -0.47 20.61 6.29
N SER A 22 -0.15 19.60 7.09
CA SER A 22 1.08 19.59 7.88
C SER A 22 2.22 19.26 6.92
N PRO A 23 3.40 19.90 7.07
CA PRO A 23 4.51 19.67 6.14
C PRO A 23 4.87 18.17 5.96
N ASP A 24 4.61 17.35 6.97
CA ASP A 24 4.87 15.91 7.04
C ASP A 24 3.68 15.03 6.57
N GLU A 25 2.64 15.60 5.93
CA GLU A 25 1.46 14.87 5.48
C GLU A 25 1.82 13.69 4.56
N LEU A 26 2.80 13.87 3.66
CA LEU A 26 3.28 12.80 2.78
C LEU A 26 3.87 11.61 3.57
N VAL A 27 4.67 11.89 4.61
CA VAL A 27 5.27 10.86 5.47
C VAL A 27 4.17 10.14 6.25
N LYS A 28 3.22 10.87 6.82
CA LYS A 28 2.09 10.31 7.55
C LYS A 28 1.23 9.42 6.66
N ASN A 29 0.93 9.86 5.44
CA ASN A 29 0.17 9.05 4.48
C ASN A 29 0.92 7.76 4.14
N ALA A 30 2.22 7.82 3.82
CA ALA A 30 3.01 6.62 3.53
C ALA A 30 3.07 5.63 4.71
N LEU A 31 3.14 6.13 5.95
CA LEU A 31 3.06 5.30 7.16
C LEU A 31 1.67 4.66 7.33
N SER A 32 0.61 5.44 7.13
CA SER A 32 -0.77 4.96 7.20
C SER A 32 -1.08 3.93 6.14
N ASP A 33 -0.63 4.15 4.90
CA ASP A 33 -0.78 3.21 3.79
C ASP A 33 -0.04 1.92 4.11
N TYR A 34 1.22 1.98 4.57
CA TYR A 34 1.98 0.79 4.93
C TYR A 34 1.30 -0.04 6.04
N ALA A 35 0.73 0.63 7.05
CA ALA A 35 -0.03 -0.04 8.09
C ALA A 35 -1.34 -0.65 7.57
N ALA A 36 -2.01 0.03 6.64
CA ALA A 36 -3.24 -0.46 6.00
C ALA A 36 -2.98 -1.73 5.19
N GLU A 37 -1.90 -1.78 4.41
CA GLU A 37 -1.52 -2.98 3.65
C GLU A 37 -1.34 -4.21 4.55
N HIS A 38 -0.68 -4.06 5.70
CA HIS A 38 -0.54 -5.18 6.66
C HIS A 38 -1.88 -5.62 7.26
N PHE A 39 -2.81 -4.68 7.47
CA PHE A 39 -4.17 -5.03 7.88
C PHE A 39 -4.90 -5.81 6.77
N GLU A 40 -4.78 -5.40 5.51
CA GLU A 40 -5.38 -6.09 4.37
C GLU A 40 -4.75 -7.49 4.17
N ILE A 41 -3.43 -7.64 4.28
CA ILE A 41 -2.74 -8.94 4.27
C ILE A 41 -3.31 -9.88 5.34
N ALA A 42 -3.46 -9.40 6.58
CA ALA A 42 -4.02 -10.21 7.66
C ALA A 42 -5.49 -10.59 7.37
N SER A 43 -6.27 -9.64 6.84
CA SER A 43 -7.68 -9.83 6.50
C SER A 43 -7.87 -10.88 5.39
N TYR A 44 -7.08 -10.81 4.32
CA TYR A 44 -7.17 -11.79 3.23
C TYR A 44 -6.70 -13.18 3.64
N ARG A 45 -5.71 -13.31 4.53
CA ARG A 45 -5.35 -14.62 5.11
C ARG A 45 -6.50 -15.22 5.93
N ALA A 46 -7.21 -14.40 6.71
CA ALA A 46 -8.39 -14.84 7.44
C ALA A 46 -9.52 -15.26 6.48
N LEU A 47 -9.78 -14.48 5.44
CA LEU A 47 -10.80 -14.79 4.42
C LEU A 47 -10.48 -16.06 3.63
N ILE A 48 -9.22 -16.27 3.23
CA ILE A 48 -8.77 -17.51 2.58
C ILE A 48 -9.05 -18.71 3.49
N THR A 49 -8.74 -18.59 4.78
CA THR A 49 -8.99 -19.65 5.76
C THR A 49 -10.49 -19.96 5.87
N ALA A 50 -11.33 -18.92 6.01
CA ALA A 50 -12.78 -19.09 6.06
C ALA A 50 -13.35 -19.70 4.78
N ALA A 51 -12.94 -19.23 3.61
CA ALA A 51 -13.39 -19.74 2.31
C ALA A 51 -13.00 -21.20 2.10
N ARG A 52 -11.79 -21.62 2.51
CA ARG A 52 -11.37 -23.02 2.47
C ARG A 52 -12.25 -23.91 3.36
N LEU A 53 -12.58 -23.46 4.56
CA LEU A 53 -13.45 -24.20 5.49
C LEU A 53 -14.89 -24.34 4.97
N LEU A 54 -15.36 -23.38 4.19
CA LEU A 54 -16.69 -23.37 3.59
C LEU A 54 -16.75 -24.03 2.20
N GLY A 55 -15.61 -24.46 1.63
CA GLY A 55 -15.53 -25.04 0.29
C GLY A 55 -15.66 -24.04 -0.87
N GLU A 56 -15.48 -22.74 -0.59
CA GLU A 56 -15.66 -21.64 -1.54
C GLU A 56 -14.41 -21.40 -2.38
N ASN A 57 -14.07 -22.34 -3.27
CA ASN A 57 -12.82 -22.33 -4.04
C ASN A 57 -12.62 -21.09 -4.93
N GLN A 58 -13.69 -20.53 -5.50
CA GLN A 58 -13.59 -19.31 -6.30
C GLN A 58 -13.17 -18.11 -5.44
N VAL A 59 -13.69 -18.03 -4.21
CA VAL A 59 -13.32 -16.98 -3.24
C VAL A 59 -11.86 -17.13 -2.82
N VAL A 60 -11.41 -18.37 -2.57
CA VAL A 60 -9.99 -18.65 -2.27
C VAL A 60 -9.08 -18.08 -3.36
N GLN A 61 -9.37 -18.38 -4.63
CA GLN A 61 -8.54 -17.92 -5.76
C GLN A 61 -8.48 -16.39 -5.86
N VAL A 62 -9.61 -15.71 -5.69
CA VAL A 62 -9.66 -14.24 -5.72
C VAL A 62 -8.90 -13.65 -4.54
N CYS A 63 -9.10 -14.15 -3.32
CA CYS A 63 -8.40 -13.65 -2.15
C CYS A 63 -6.88 -13.93 -2.21
N GLU A 64 -6.44 -15.04 -2.79
CA GLU A 64 -5.01 -15.33 -3.00
C GLU A 64 -4.38 -14.43 -4.06
N ALA A 65 -5.13 -13.98 -5.06
CA ALA A 65 -4.67 -12.96 -6.00
C ALA A 65 -4.48 -11.62 -5.28
N ILE A 66 -5.50 -11.15 -4.56
CA ILE A 66 -5.42 -9.86 -3.87
C ILE A 66 -4.34 -9.87 -2.78
N LEU A 67 -4.20 -10.97 -2.03
CA LEU A 67 -3.16 -11.13 -1.01
C LEU A 67 -1.73 -10.92 -1.57
N ARG A 68 -1.49 -11.30 -2.82
CA ARG A 68 -0.20 -11.07 -3.49
C ARG A 68 -0.02 -9.59 -3.80
N ASP A 69 -1.04 -8.94 -4.34
CA ASP A 69 -1.01 -7.51 -4.64
C ASP A 69 -0.73 -6.68 -3.38
N GLU A 70 -1.40 -6.96 -2.25
CA GLU A 70 -1.16 -6.20 -1.00
C GLU A 70 0.23 -6.50 -0.40
N GLN A 71 0.77 -7.71 -0.59
CA GLN A 71 2.15 -8.02 -0.20
C GLN A 71 3.17 -7.27 -1.05
N ASP A 72 2.94 -7.17 -2.35
CA ASP A 72 3.79 -6.41 -3.26
C ASP A 72 3.73 -4.91 -2.93
N MET A 73 2.54 -4.38 -2.59
CA MET A 73 2.40 -2.99 -2.15
C MET A 73 3.08 -2.73 -0.80
N ALA A 74 2.90 -3.59 0.20
CA ALA A 74 3.58 -3.48 1.48
C ALA A 74 5.10 -3.46 1.30
N ASN A 75 5.65 -4.36 0.48
CA ASN A 75 7.08 -4.43 0.18
C ASN A 75 7.57 -3.16 -0.54
N TRP A 76 6.77 -2.64 -1.49
CA TRP A 76 7.10 -1.41 -2.20
C TRP A 76 7.11 -0.21 -1.25
N LEU A 77 6.10 -0.08 -0.39
CA LEU A 77 6.03 0.99 0.61
C LEU A 77 7.21 0.91 1.59
N GLU A 78 7.55 -0.27 2.10
CA GLU A 78 8.71 -0.47 2.98
C GLU A 78 10.01 0.03 2.34
N GLN A 79 10.24 -0.28 1.06
CA GLN A 79 11.43 0.13 0.32
C GLN A 79 11.47 1.64 0.03
N ASN A 80 10.31 2.28 -0.15
CA ASN A 80 10.22 3.69 -0.53
C ASN A 80 10.00 4.64 0.65
N LEU A 81 9.54 4.15 1.80
CA LEU A 81 9.32 4.96 3.00
C LEU A 81 10.57 5.77 3.42
N PRO A 82 11.80 5.23 3.38
CA PRO A 82 13.00 6.02 3.65
C PRO A 82 13.18 7.18 2.67
N ASN A 83 12.85 6.99 1.38
CA ASN A 83 12.96 8.04 0.37
C ASN A 83 11.95 9.17 0.64
N VAL A 84 10.72 8.83 1.03
CA VAL A 84 9.68 9.79 1.41
C VAL A 84 10.13 10.64 2.60
N VAL A 85 10.77 10.03 3.61
CA VAL A 85 11.32 10.75 4.76
C VAL A 85 12.51 11.63 4.36
N GLN A 86 13.40 11.14 3.49
CA GLN A 86 14.53 11.91 2.97
C GLN A 86 14.08 13.14 2.19
N GLU A 87 13.10 12.99 1.31
CA GLU A 87 12.51 14.08 0.54
C GLU A 87 11.87 15.12 1.46
N TYR A 88 11.09 14.68 2.46
CA TYR A 88 10.51 15.57 3.45
C TYR A 88 11.56 16.39 4.22
N LEU A 89 12.68 15.77 4.59
CA LEU A 89 13.77 16.43 5.32
C LEU A 89 14.77 17.17 4.40
N ASN A 90 14.57 17.16 3.07
CA ASN A 90 15.53 17.64 2.07
C ASN A 90 16.93 17.01 2.21
N VAL A 91 17.01 15.78 2.71
CA VAL A 91 18.28 15.04 2.85
C VAL A 91 18.51 14.23 1.59
N GLN A 92 19.32 14.75 0.66
CA GLN A 92 19.79 13.95 -0.48
C GLN A 92 20.88 12.99 -0.01
N THR A 93 20.55 11.70 0.15
CA THR A 93 21.59 10.66 0.14
C THR A 93 21.83 10.25 -1.31
N ALA A 94 23.02 10.53 -1.83
CA ALA A 94 23.40 10.06 -3.16
C ALA A 94 23.54 8.53 -3.12
N VAL A 95 22.47 7.82 -3.46
CA VAL A 95 22.52 6.38 -3.77
C VAL A 95 22.08 6.23 -5.22
N GLY A 96 23.07 6.16 -6.12
CA GLY A 96 22.82 5.78 -7.50
C GLY A 96 22.63 4.28 -7.60
N VAL A 97 21.46 3.83 -8.09
CA VAL A 97 21.30 2.53 -8.76
C VAL A 97 20.21 2.64 -9.84
N GLY A 98 20.66 2.59 -11.10
CA GLY A 98 19.98 2.15 -12.33
C GLY A 98 18.46 2.27 -12.46
N ALA A 99 18.01 3.31 -13.18
CA ALA A 99 16.77 3.21 -13.96
C ALA A 99 16.98 2.22 -15.13
N PRO A 100 16.03 1.31 -15.43
CA PRO A 100 16.10 0.51 -16.63
C PRO A 100 15.94 1.43 -17.85
N ALA A 101 16.95 1.43 -18.72
CA ALA A 101 16.89 2.08 -20.02
C ALA A 101 15.79 1.45 -20.87
N SER A 102 14.77 2.22 -21.20
CA SER A 102 13.84 1.96 -22.30
C SER A 102 13.49 3.33 -22.87
N GLY A 103 14.06 3.74 -24.00
CA GLY A 103 13.71 3.19 -25.31
C GLY A 103 13.14 4.35 -26.11
N THR A 104 14.03 5.08 -26.77
CA THR A 104 13.85 6.06 -27.86
C THR A 104 12.41 6.31 -28.33
N VAL A 105 11.89 7.52 -28.09
CA VAL A 105 10.83 8.11 -28.93
C VAL A 105 11.52 8.97 -29.98
N ARG A 106 11.45 8.55 -31.25
CA ARG A 106 11.72 9.42 -32.40
C ARG A 106 10.38 9.96 -32.90
N TYR A 107 10.30 11.30 -32.87
CA TYR A 107 9.37 12.24 -33.50
C TYR A 107 7.92 11.82 -33.71
#